data_AF-A0A2T4DJR6-F1
#
_entry.id   AF-A0A2T4DJR6-F1
#
_cell.length_a   1.000
_cell.length_b   1.000
_cell.length_c   1.000
_cell.angle_alpha   90.00
_cell.angle_beta   90.00
_cell.angle_gamma   90.00
#
_symmetry.space_group_name_H-M   'P 1'
#
loop_
_entity.id
_entity.type
_entity.pdbx_description
1 polymer ?
#
loop_
_entity_poly.entity_id
_entity_poly.type
_entity_poly.pdbx_seq_one_letter_code
_entity_poly.pdbx_strand_id
1 'polypeptide(L)' 'MAYEKDQISLKIIHPLKHADLYKCYGKKIGGGILFYGPPGCGKTFLAKATAGEIDSQFISVGIDDILDMYIGQSEKKLN' A
#
# COMPACT_ATOMS: atom_id res chain seq x y z
N MET A 1 3.60 -15.21 -10.57
CA MET A 1 4.57 -14.54 -9.65
C MET A 1 5.49 -13.54 -10.34
N ALA A 2 6.14 -13.88 -11.47
CA ALA A 2 7.05 -12.93 -12.14
C ALA A 2 6.32 -11.65 -12.60
N TYR A 3 5.16 -11.82 -13.23
CA TYR A 3 4.33 -10.70 -13.68
C TYR A 3 3.90 -9.77 -12.53
N GLU A 4 3.47 -10.31 -11.39
CA GLU A 4 3.07 -9.50 -10.24
C GLU A 4 4.23 -8.67 -9.69
N LYS A 5 5.43 -9.25 -9.63
CA LYS A 5 6.66 -8.55 -9.20
C LYS A 5 7.03 -7.41 -10.15
N ASP A 6 6.91 -7.63 -11.46
CA ASP A 6 7.18 -6.58 -12.46
C ASP A 6 6.19 -5.42 -12.30
N GLN A 7 4.91 -5.73 -12.09
CA GLN A 7 3.89 -4.70 -11.86
C GLN A 7 4.16 -3.88 -10.59
N ILE A 8 4.59 -4.53 -9.51
CA ILE A 8 4.99 -3.86 -8.27
C ILE A 8 6.20 -2.95 -8.51
N SER A 9 7.21 -3.47 -9.20
CA SER A 9 8.44 -2.72 -9.49
C SER A 9 8.15 -1.44 -10.26
N LEU A 10 7.37 -1.55 -11.34
CA LEU A 10 7.03 -0.43 -12.22
C LEU A 10 6.10 0.61 -11.57
N LYS A 11 5.12 0.17 -10.76
CA LYS A 11 4.08 1.06 -10.22
C LYS A 11 4.38 1.62 -8.83
N ILE A 12 5.20 0.94 -8.03
CA ILE A 12 5.49 1.32 -6.64
C ILE A 12 6.98 1.59 -6.47
N ILE A 13 7.85 0.63 -6.77
CA ILE A 13 9.27 0.71 -6.41
C ILE A 13 10.00 1.81 -7.22
N HIS A 14 9.94 1.79 -8.54
CA HIS A 14 10.64 2.76 -9.38
C HIS A 14 10.17 4.21 -9.17
N PRO A 15 8.84 4.49 -9.09
CA PRO A 15 8.38 5.85 -8.79
C PRO A 15 8.88 6.37 -7.45
N LEU A 16 8.93 5.52 -6.42
CA LEU A 16 9.39 5.91 -5.08
C LEU A 16 10.91 6.07 -5.00
N LYS A 17 11.68 5.20 -5.67
CA LYS A 17 13.15 5.29 -5.71
C LYS A 17 13.68 6.39 -6.63
N HIS A 18 12.93 6.77 -7.67
CA HIS A 18 13.35 7.76 -8.67
C HIS A 18 12.36 8.92 -8.78
N ALA A 19 11.92 9.45 -7.64
CA ALA A 19 10.95 10.53 -7.55
C ALA A 19 11.25 11.71 -8.50
N ASP A 20 12.51 12.16 -8.54
CA ASP A 20 12.93 13.30 -9.35
C ASP A 20 12.75 13.05 -10.85
N LEU A 21 13.10 11.84 -11.32
CA LEU A 21 12.93 11.44 -12.71
C LEU A 21 11.46 11.50 -13.12
N TYR A 22 10.57 10.91 -12.32
CA TYR A 22 9.14 10.89 -12.61
C TYR A 22 8.54 12.30 -12.60
N LYS A 23 9.00 13.15 -11.68
CA LYS A 23 8.61 14.56 -11.61
C LYS A 23 9.05 15.34 -12.87
N CYS A 24 10.26 15.11 -13.38
CA CYS A 24 10.75 15.72 -14.63
C CYS A 24 9.88 15.36 -15.85
N TYR A 25 9.32 14.16 -15.89
CA TYR A 25 8.38 13.73 -16.94
C TYR A 25 6.92 14.11 -16.66
N GLY A 26 6.65 14.95 -15.65
CA GLY A 26 5.29 15.38 -15.30
C GLY A 26 4.40 14.27 -14.73
N LYS A 27 4.98 13.15 -14.29
CA LYS A 27 4.23 12.05 -13.67
C LYS A 27 4.14 12.27 -12.16
N LYS A 28 2.94 12.13 -11.61
CA LYS A 28 2.76 12.01 -10.16
C LYS A 28 3.38 10.71 -9.67
N ILE A 29 4.17 10.83 -8.61
CA ILE A 29 4.67 9.70 -7.85
C ILE A 29 3.52 9.21 -6.95
N GLY A 30 3.39 7.90 -6.82
CA GLY A 30 2.34 7.26 -6.04
C GLY A 30 1.20 6.68 -6.88
N GLY A 31 0.52 5.71 -6.29
CA GLY A 31 -0.54 4.91 -6.90
C GLY A 31 -0.92 3.76 -5.97
N GLY A 32 -1.88 2.94 -6.37
CA GLY A 32 -2.31 1.75 -5.62
C GLY A 32 -2.19 0.48 -6.45
N ILE A 33 -1.86 -0.63 -5.80
CA ILE A 33 -1.95 -1.97 -6.37
C ILE A 33 -3.05 -2.72 -5.61
N LEU A 34 -3.97 -3.32 -6.34
CA LEU A 34 -4.96 -4.22 -5.79
C LEU A 34 -4.50 -5.66 -5.99
N PHE A 35 -4.21 -6.36 -4.89
CA PHE A 35 -3.99 -7.80 -4.91
C PHE A 35 -5.31 -8.53 -4.70
N TYR A 36 -5.75 -9.31 -5.69
CA TYR A 36 -6.96 -10.14 -5.58
C TYR A 36 -6.63 -11.62 -5.75
N GLY A 37 -7.52 -12.49 -5.28
CA GLY A 37 -7.45 -13.95 -5.43
C GLY A 37 -7.79 -14.71 -4.15
N PRO A 38 -7.77 -16.05 -4.19
CA PRO A 38 -8.15 -16.88 -3.04
C PRO A 38 -7.25 -16.68 -1.82
N PRO A 39 -7.72 -17.03 -0.60
CA PRO A 39 -6.89 -16.95 0.61
C PRO A 39 -5.65 -17.84 0.46
N GLY A 40 -4.54 -17.44 1.10
CA GLY A 40 -3.30 -18.23 1.09
C GLY A 40 -2.33 -17.97 -0.08
N CYS A 41 -2.68 -17.17 -1.11
CA CYS A 41 -1.76 -16.86 -2.22
C CYS A 41 -0.64 -15.84 -1.88
N GLY A 42 -0.38 -15.56 -0.60
CA GLY A 42 0.75 -14.70 -0.20
C GLY A 42 0.58 -13.19 -0.47
N LYS A 43 -0.64 -12.68 -0.69
CA LYS A 43 -0.90 -11.25 -0.97
C LYS A 43 -0.34 -10.32 0.11
N THR A 44 -0.65 -10.60 1.38
CA THR A 44 -0.15 -9.82 2.53
C THR A 44 1.36 -9.93 2.67
N PHE A 45 1.93 -11.10 2.38
CA PHE A 45 3.37 -11.31 2.41
C PHE A 45 4.08 -10.49 1.32
N LEU A 46 3.53 -10.46 0.11
CA LEU A 46 4.06 -9.68 -1.00
C LEU A 46 4.00 -8.18 -0.71
N ALA A 47 2.92 -7.69 -0.08
CA ALA A 47 2.82 -6.29 0.35
C ALA A 47 3.89 -5.92 1.40
N LYS A 48 4.12 -6.78 2.40
CA LYS A 48 5.20 -6.59 3.39
C LYS A 48 6.60 -6.62 2.75
N ALA A 49 6.85 -7.58 1.87
CA ALA A 49 8.13 -7.68 1.16
C ALA A 49 8.41 -6.44 0.31
N THR A 50 7.38 -5.92 -0.37
CA THR A 50 7.48 -4.68 -1.16
C THR A 50 7.89 -3.50 -0.29
N ALA A 51 7.26 -3.33 0.88
CA ALA A 51 7.60 -2.26 1.82
C ALA A 51 9.06 -2.37 2.31
N GLY A 52 9.53 -3.59 2.60
CA GLY A 52 10.93 -3.83 2.96
C GLY A 52 11.92 -3.52 1.84
N GLU A 53 11.56 -3.72 0.58
CA GLU A 53 12.44 -3.47 -0.57
C GLU A 53 12.70 -1.98 -0.86
N ILE A 54 11.80 -1.11 -0.39
CA ILE A 54 11.90 0.35 -0.52
C ILE A 54 12.20 1.04 0.81
N ASP A 55 12.52 0.28 1.86
CA ASP A 55 12.76 0.77 3.22
C ASP A 55 11.63 1.70 3.74
N SER A 56 10.38 1.28 3.52
CA SER A 56 9.19 2.04 3.88
C SER A 56 8.39 1.37 4.99
N GLN A 57 7.62 2.16 5.73
CA GLN A 57 6.75 1.66 6.79
C GLN A 57 5.57 0.88 6.21
N PHE A 58 5.34 -0.33 6.72
CA PHE A 58 4.16 -1.13 6.38
C PHE A 58 3.06 -0.91 7.41
N ILE A 59 1.93 -0.34 7.00
CA ILE A 59 0.74 -0.16 7.83
C ILE A 59 -0.35 -1.09 7.31
N SER A 60 -0.81 -2.01 8.16
CA SER A 60 -1.98 -2.86 7.89
C SER A 60 -3.19 -2.22 8.54
N VAL A 61 -4.21 -1.90 7.74
CA VAL A 61 -5.48 -1.37 8.24
C VAL A 61 -6.59 -2.32 7.80
N GLY A 62 -7.22 -2.98 8.77
CA GLY A 62 -8.45 -3.72 8.57
C GLY A 62 -9.68 -2.81 8.56
N ILE A 63 -10.80 -3.31 8.06
CA ILE A 63 -12.07 -2.57 8.10
C ILE A 63 -12.51 -2.36 9.57
N ASP A 64 -12.32 -3.37 10.41
CA ASP A 64 -12.67 -3.31 11.84
C ASP A 64 -11.90 -2.19 12.57
N ASP A 65 -10.61 -2.01 12.26
CA ASP A 65 -9.79 -0.93 12.83
C ASP A 65 -10.35 0.47 12.51
N ILE A 66 -10.93 0.64 11.32
CA ILE A 66 -11.55 1.90 10.88
C ILE A 66 -12.89 2.11 11.59
N LEU A 67 -13.69 1.05 11.71
CA LEU A 67 -15.00 1.10 12.36
C LEU A 67 -14.88 1.42 13.85
N ASP A 68 -13.94 0.79 14.56
CA ASP A 68 -13.67 1.06 15.98
C ASP A 68 -13.26 2.52 16.21
N MET A 69 -12.41 3.07 15.34
CA MET A 69 -12.03 4.49 15.39
C MET A 69 -13.25 5.41 15.27
N TYR A 70 -14.24 5.05 14.46
CA TYR A 70 -15.44 5.85 14.21
C TYR A 70 -16.46 5.72 15.35
N ILE A 71 -16.64 4.51 15.89
CA ILE A 71 -17.52 4.25 17.04
C ILE A 71 -16.98 5.00 18.27
N GLY A 72 -15.68 4.86 18.58
CA GLY A 72 -15.05 5.55 19.71
C GLY A 72 -15.01 7.07 19.58
N GLN A 73 -15.00 7.63 18.37
CA GLN A 73 -15.17 9.07 18.12
C GLN A 73 -16.63 9.52 18.31
N SER A 74 -17.59 8.66 17.98
CA SER A 74 -19.02 8.94 18.13
C SER A 74 -19.42 9.00 19.62
N GLU A 75 -18.93 8.06 20.43
CA GLU A 75 -19.17 8.03 21.87
C GLU A 75 -18.54 9.23 22.60
N LYS A 76 -17.37 9.70 22.15
CA LYS A 76 -16.71 10.90 22.70
C LYS A 76 -17.43 12.22 22.40
N LYS A 77 -18.32 12.25 21.41
CA LYS A 77 -19.10 13.45 21.05
C LYS A 77 -20.47 13.53 21.73
N LEU A 78 -20.91 12.44 22.37
CA LEU A 78 -22.21 12.34 23.03
C LEU A 78 -22.17 12.64 24.53
N ASN A 79 -21.01 12.98 25.09
CA ASN A 79 -20.85 13.46 26.47
C ASN A 79 -20.39 14.92 26.50
#